data_AF-A0A7C5XGX8-F1
#
_entry.id   AF-A0A7C5XGX8-F1
#
_cell.length_a   1.000
_cell.length_b   1.000
_cell.length_c   1.000
_cell.angle_alpha   90.00
_cell.angle_beta   90.00
_cell.angle_gamma   90.00
#
_symmetry.space_group_name_H-M   'P 1'
#
loop_
_entity.id
_entity.type
_entity.pdbx_description
1 polymer ?
#
loop_
_entity_poly.entity_id
_entity_poly.type
_entity_poly.pdbx_seq_one_letter_code
_entity_poly.pdbx_strand_id
1 'polypeptide(L)'
;MGLDAIKRRVYRWINENVERDVNEVYETFVEFIKIIAPMIDDKFKRVDRWNIETLDEIVDRLCDYLYGSSIAIDLWDEIWDAKIDKKTISKEKIKAFSKIINEVERRTVNK
;
A
#
# COMPACT_ATOMS: atom_id res chain seq x y z
N MET A 1 2.96 -14.21 -0.56
CA MET A 1 2.65 -13.68 0.79
C MET A 1 1.22 -13.18 0.77
N GLY A 2 0.41 -13.40 1.82
CA GLY A 2 -1.01 -13.00 1.83
C GLY A 2 -1.23 -11.65 2.53
N LEU A 3 -2.42 -11.05 2.36
CA LEU A 3 -2.78 -9.74 2.94
C LEU A 3 -2.63 -9.72 4.47
N ASP A 4 -2.99 -10.82 5.16
CA ASP A 4 -2.82 -10.99 6.61
C ASP A 4 -1.36 -10.87 7.09
N ALA A 5 -0.40 -11.29 6.26
CA ALA A 5 1.02 -11.20 6.61
C ALA A 5 1.50 -9.75 6.54
N ILE A 6 1.07 -9.02 5.50
CA ILE A 6 1.34 -7.59 5.37
C ILE A 6 0.70 -6.82 6.52
N LYS A 7 -0.57 -7.10 6.83
CA LYS A 7 -1.27 -6.52 7.98
C LYS A 7 -0.47 -6.72 9.26
N ARG A 8 -0.10 -7.96 9.59
CA ARG A 8 0.71 -8.24 10.79
C ARG A 8 2.05 -7.49 10.81
N ARG A 9 2.72 -7.35 9.66
CA ARG A 9 3.96 -6.57 9.55
C ARG A 9 3.72 -5.09 9.87
N VAL A 10 2.75 -4.46 9.20
CA VAL A 10 2.42 -3.05 9.42
C VAL A 10 1.96 -2.78 10.86
N TYR A 11 1.13 -3.65 11.43
CA TYR A 11 0.70 -3.52 12.84
C TYR A 11 1.86 -3.68 13.83
N ARG A 12 2.83 -4.55 13.53
CA ARG A 12 4.05 -4.64 14.34
C ARG A 12 4.82 -3.33 14.30
N TRP A 13 4.98 -2.71 13.14
CA TRP A 13 5.65 -1.41 13.03
C TRP A 13 4.95 -0.32 13.83
N ILE A 14 3.61 -0.30 13.82
CA ILE A 14 2.80 0.61 14.63
C ILE A 14 3.04 0.38 16.13
N ASN A 15 3.11 -0.87 16.58
CA ASN A 15 3.34 -1.22 17.98
C ASN A 15 4.75 -0.87 18.46
N GLU A 16 5.76 -1.04 17.60
CA GLU A 16 7.13 -0.61 17.87
C GLU A 16 7.23 0.92 17.98
N ASN A 17 6.26 1.67 17.41
CA ASN A 17 6.09 3.12 17.55
C ASN A 17 7.34 3.94 17.18
N VAL A 18 8.07 3.47 16.18
CA VAL A 18 9.26 4.10 15.60
C VAL A 18 9.04 4.41 14.12
N GLU A 19 9.81 5.36 13.60
CA GLU A 19 9.90 5.62 12.17
C GLU A 19 10.51 4.41 11.43
N ARG A 20 10.25 4.31 10.13
CA ARG A 20 10.74 3.19 9.31
C ARG A 20 11.63 3.63 8.18
N ASP A 21 12.57 2.75 7.84
CA ASP A 21 13.30 2.85 6.59
C ASP A 21 12.32 2.82 5.41
N VAL A 22 12.46 3.78 4.50
CA VAL A 22 11.55 3.92 3.36
C VAL A 22 11.62 2.72 2.41
N ASN A 23 12.76 2.01 2.31
CA ASN A 23 12.84 0.83 1.45
C ASN A 23 12.00 -0.31 2.02
N GLU A 24 12.03 -0.52 3.34
CA GLU A 24 11.20 -1.54 4.00
C GLU A 24 9.70 -1.26 3.80
N VAL A 25 9.29 0.01 3.92
CA VAL A 25 7.90 0.44 3.69
C VAL A 25 7.52 0.31 2.22
N TYR A 26 8.37 0.76 1.31
CA TYR A 26 8.16 0.67 -0.14
C TYR A 26 7.99 -0.78 -0.58
N GLU A 27 8.88 -1.68 -0.17
CA GLU A 27 8.81 -3.11 -0.53
C GLU A 27 7.50 -3.72 -0.02
N THR A 28 7.12 -3.41 1.22
CA THR A 28 5.86 -3.89 1.81
C THR A 28 4.64 -3.30 1.08
N PHE A 29 4.70 -2.05 0.64
CA PHE A 29 3.64 -1.42 -0.15
C PHE A 29 3.51 -2.05 -1.53
N VAL A 30 4.62 -2.31 -2.22
CA VAL A 30 4.61 -3.02 -3.51
C VAL A 30 4.09 -4.46 -3.35
N GLU A 31 4.49 -5.17 -2.28
CA GLU A 31 3.93 -6.49 -1.97
C GLU A 31 2.42 -6.43 -1.75
N PHE A 32 1.94 -5.44 -1.00
CA PHE A 32 0.51 -5.18 -0.80
C PHE A 32 -0.19 -4.97 -2.15
N ILE A 33 0.29 -4.04 -2.97
CA ILE A 33 -0.26 -3.71 -4.29
C ILE A 33 -0.37 -4.95 -5.17
N LYS A 34 0.67 -5.79 -5.22
CA LYS A 34 0.67 -7.05 -5.99
C LYS A 34 -0.42 -8.02 -5.56
N ILE A 35 -0.75 -8.07 -4.28
CA ILE A 35 -1.80 -8.94 -3.74
C ILE A 35 -3.18 -8.43 -4.18
N ILE A 36 -3.39 -7.11 -4.12
CA ILE A 36 -4.72 -6.51 -4.30
C ILE A 36 -5.03 -6.13 -5.74
N ALA A 37 -4.03 -5.92 -6.60
CA ALA A 37 -4.24 -5.46 -7.97
C ALA A 37 -5.21 -6.36 -8.76
N PRO A 38 -5.09 -7.71 -8.70
CA PRO A 38 -6.04 -8.61 -9.37
C PRO A 38 -7.48 -8.54 -8.82
N MET A 39 -7.67 -7.99 -7.61
CA MET A 39 -8.97 -7.83 -6.96
C MET A 39 -9.66 -6.51 -7.37
N ILE A 40 -8.85 -5.53 -7.78
CA ILE A 40 -9.28 -4.21 -8.24
C ILE A 40 -9.64 -4.26 -9.73
N ASP A 41 -8.76 -4.82 -10.56
CA ASP A 41 -8.96 -4.90 -12.00
C ASP A 41 -8.30 -6.17 -12.58
N ASP A 42 -9.06 -6.90 -13.39
CA ASP A 42 -8.65 -8.15 -14.01
C ASP A 42 -7.44 -7.98 -14.93
N LYS A 43 -7.20 -6.79 -15.50
CA LYS A 43 -6.02 -6.53 -16.32
C LYS A 43 -4.71 -6.77 -15.56
N PHE A 44 -4.72 -6.61 -14.23
CA PHE A 44 -3.53 -6.78 -13.40
C PHE A 44 -3.20 -8.25 -13.09
N LYS A 45 -4.04 -9.21 -13.48
CA LYS A 45 -3.78 -10.65 -13.32
C LYS A 45 -2.58 -11.16 -14.13
N ARG A 46 -2.15 -10.41 -15.16
CA ARG A 46 -1.11 -10.81 -16.13
C ARG A 46 0.04 -9.80 -16.25
N VAL A 47 0.28 -9.02 -15.19
CA VAL A 47 1.37 -8.04 -15.18
C VAL A 47 2.71 -8.74 -14.97
N ASP A 48 3.52 -8.75 -16.02
CA ASP A 48 4.88 -9.33 -15.99
C ASP A 48 5.91 -8.38 -15.37
N ARG A 49 5.67 -7.06 -15.41
CA ARG A 49 6.60 -6.04 -14.90
C ARG A 49 5.89 -5.01 -14.03
N TRP A 50 6.45 -4.79 -12.85
CA TRP A 50 5.97 -3.82 -11.87
C TRP A 50 6.88 -2.60 -11.89
N ASN A 51 6.73 -1.78 -12.93
CA ASN A 51 7.40 -0.48 -13.02
C ASN A 51 6.59 0.59 -12.26
N ILE A 52 7.14 1.80 -12.15
CA ILE A 52 6.48 2.88 -11.43
C ILE A 52 5.12 3.26 -12.03
N GLU A 53 5.03 3.35 -13.36
CA GLU A 53 3.79 3.69 -14.06
C GLU A 53 2.66 2.68 -13.76
N THR A 54 3.00 1.38 -13.67
CA THR A 54 2.04 0.34 -13.29
C THR A 54 1.61 0.47 -11.84
N LEU A 55 2.53 0.85 -10.94
CA LEU A 55 2.21 1.08 -9.54
C LEU A 55 1.31 2.30 -9.38
N ASP A 56 1.63 3.41 -10.04
CA ASP A 56 0.81 4.62 -10.07
C ASP A 56 -0.61 4.31 -10.56
N GLU A 57 -0.73 3.61 -11.69
CA GLU A 57 -2.04 3.23 -12.23
C GLU A 57 -2.85 2.37 -11.25
N ILE A 58 -2.21 1.44 -10.53
CA ILE A 58 -2.92 0.61 -9.55
C ILE A 58 -3.32 1.41 -8.32
N VAL A 59 -2.48 2.34 -7.87
CA VAL A 59 -2.78 3.21 -6.74
C VAL A 59 -3.99 4.12 -7.07
N ASP A 60 -4.06 4.67 -8.28
CA ASP A 60 -5.23 5.40 -8.76
C ASP A 60 -6.50 4.54 -8.73
N ARG A 61 -6.40 3.32 -9.26
CA ARG A 61 -7.53 2.36 -9.25
C ARG A 61 -7.89 1.90 -7.84
N LEU A 62 -6.92 1.83 -6.94
CA LEU A 62 -7.16 1.56 -5.52
C LEU A 62 -7.96 2.71 -4.90
N CYS A 63 -7.67 3.97 -5.21
CA CYS A 63 -8.49 5.10 -4.75
C CYS A 63 -9.95 4.98 -5.21
N ASP A 64 -10.19 4.67 -6.49
CA ASP A 64 -11.54 4.39 -7.01
C ASP A 64 -12.18 3.21 -6.26
N TYR A 65 -11.39 2.15 -6.04
CA TYR A 65 -11.80 0.98 -5.28
C TYR A 65 -12.06 1.28 -3.81
N LEU A 66 -11.56 2.37 -3.24
CA LEU A 66 -11.84 2.79 -1.86
C LEU A 66 -12.86 3.93 -1.81
N TYR A 67 -13.78 3.98 -2.78
CA TYR A 67 -14.83 5.01 -2.90
C TYR A 67 -14.28 6.44 -3.06
N GLY A 68 -13.16 6.59 -3.78
CA GLY A 68 -12.52 7.89 -4.02
C GLY A 68 -11.70 8.41 -2.84
N SER A 69 -11.34 7.55 -1.89
CA SER A 69 -10.46 7.93 -0.77
C SER A 69 -9.04 8.19 -1.27
N SER A 70 -8.53 9.41 -1.09
CA SER A 70 -7.17 9.81 -1.50
C SER A 70 -6.06 9.17 -0.66
N ILE A 71 -6.40 8.49 0.44
CA ILE A 71 -5.44 7.99 1.42
C ILE A 71 -4.35 7.08 0.81
N ALA A 72 -4.69 6.35 -0.27
CA ALA A 72 -3.74 5.48 -0.96
C ALA A 72 -2.73 6.27 -1.81
N ILE A 73 -3.20 7.25 -2.59
CA ILE A 73 -2.33 8.20 -3.33
C ILE A 73 -1.48 8.99 -2.35
N ASP A 74 -2.09 9.57 -1.30
CA ASP A 74 -1.38 10.38 -0.31
C ASP A 74 -0.27 9.59 0.40
N LEU A 75 -0.46 8.29 0.62
CA LEU A 75 0.57 7.43 1.18
C LEU A 75 1.65 7.08 0.15
N TRP A 76 1.25 6.81 -1.09
CA TRP A 76 2.15 6.45 -2.17
C TRP A 76 3.12 7.59 -2.50
N ASP A 77 2.61 8.80 -2.67
CA ASP A 77 3.41 10.00 -2.94
C ASP A 77 4.45 10.22 -1.84
N GLU A 78 4.06 10.06 -0.57
CA GLU A 78 4.97 10.22 0.56
C GLU A 78 6.05 9.13 0.61
N ILE A 79 5.70 7.89 0.29
CA ILE A 79 6.70 6.80 0.17
C ILE A 79 7.67 7.13 -0.95
N TRP A 80 7.17 7.63 -2.08
CA TRP A 80 7.98 7.94 -3.24
C TRP A 80 8.91 9.13 -3.00
N ASP A 81 8.39 10.23 -2.46
CA ASP A 81 9.15 11.42 -2.08
C ASP A 81 10.21 11.09 -1.04
N ALA A 82 9.87 10.33 0.01
CA ALA A 82 10.83 9.88 1.00
C ALA A 82 11.91 8.98 0.39
N LYS A 83 11.58 8.20 -0.65
CA LYS A 83 12.54 7.34 -1.35
C LYS A 83 13.52 8.14 -2.19
N ILE A 84 13.06 9.19 -2.87
CA ILE A 84 13.90 10.14 -3.59
C ILE A 84 14.83 10.87 -2.60
N ASP A 85 14.26 11.37 -1.52
CA ASP A 85 14.98 12.15 -0.50
C ASP A 85 15.81 11.31 0.48
N LYS A 86 15.69 9.97 0.42
CA LYS A 86 16.31 9.01 1.35
C LYS A 86 15.97 9.29 2.82
N LYS A 87 14.70 9.61 3.09
CA LYS A 87 14.15 9.88 4.42
C LYS A 87 13.48 8.64 5.00
N THR A 88 13.20 8.70 6.30
CA THR A 88 12.34 7.74 6.99
C THR A 88 10.87 8.08 6.79
N ILE A 89 10.01 7.07 6.96
CA ILE A 89 8.56 7.24 6.98
C ILE A 89 8.07 7.38 8.41
N SER A 90 7.25 8.40 8.66
CA SER A 90 6.70 8.68 9.98
C SER A 90 5.66 7.64 10.40
N LYS A 91 5.50 7.48 11.71
CA LYS A 91 4.50 6.57 12.31
C LYS A 91 3.06 6.92 11.90
N GLU A 92 2.75 8.19 11.65
CA GLU A 92 1.44 8.64 11.19
C GLU A 92 1.12 8.07 9.80
N LYS A 93 2.10 8.03 8.90
CA LYS A 93 1.94 7.45 7.56
C LYS A 93 1.84 5.93 7.61
N ILE A 94 2.56 5.26 8.51
CA ILE A 94 2.38 3.82 8.76
C ILE A 94 0.94 3.52 9.23
N LYS A 95 0.34 4.39 10.05
CA LYS A 95 -1.09 4.27 10.42
C LYS A 95 -2.02 4.50 9.24
N ALA A 96 -1.67 5.34 8.27
CA ALA A 96 -2.43 5.46 7.04
C ALA A 96 -2.40 4.15 6.24
N PHE A 97 -1.24 3.48 6.20
CA PHE A 97 -1.12 2.17 5.56
C PHE A 97 -2.04 1.11 6.19
N SER A 98 -2.10 1.03 7.52
CA SER A 98 -3.02 0.08 8.17
C SER A 98 -4.51 0.39 7.90
N LYS A 99 -4.88 1.67 7.78
CA LYS A 99 -6.25 2.07 7.37
C LYS A 99 -6.59 1.56 5.97
N ILE A 100 -5.68 1.71 5.00
CA ILE A 100 -5.87 1.20 3.64
C ILE A 100 -6.08 -0.31 3.66
N ILE A 101 -5.24 -1.05 4.38
CA ILE A 101 -5.34 -2.51 4.48
C ILE A 101 -6.71 -2.92 5.03
N ASN A 102 -7.14 -2.31 6.14
CA ASN A 102 -8.44 -2.62 6.76
C ASN A 102 -9.62 -2.32 5.82
N GLU A 103 -9.53 -1.24 5.04
CA GLU A 103 -10.58 -0.87 4.09
C GLU A 103 -10.66 -1.85 2.91
N VAL A 104 -9.52 -2.30 2.39
CA VAL A 104 -9.46 -3.36 1.38
C VAL A 104 -10.03 -4.68 1.90
N GLU A 105 -9.67 -5.10 3.11
CA GLU A 105 -10.23 -6.30 3.74
C GLU A 105 -11.74 -6.19 3.89
N ARG A 106 -12.24 -5.04 4.38
CA ARG A 106 -13.67 -4.78 4.53
C ARG A 106 -14.41 -4.95 3.20
N ARG A 107 -13.85 -4.45 2.10
CA ARG A 107 -14.43 -4.64 0.77
C ARG A 107 -14.35 -6.07 0.25
N THR A 108 -13.29 -6.80 0.61
CA THR A 108 -13.13 -8.21 0.20
C THR A 108 -14.13 -9.11 0.91
N VAL A 109 -14.46 -8.84 2.18
CA VAL A 109 -15.43 -9.62 2.97
C VAL A 109 -16.88 -9.31 2.61
N ASN A 110 -17.18 -8.09 2.14
CA ASN A 110 -18.54 -7.67 1.75
C ASN A 110 -18.90 -7.99 0.28
N LYS A 111 -18.06 -8.74 -0.43
CA LYS A 111 -18.34 -9.28 -1.78
C LYS A 111 -18.88 -10.70 -1.67
#